data_AF-A0AAV6A348-F1
#
_entry.id   AF-A0AAV6A348-F1
#
_cell.length_a   1.000
_cell.length_b   1.000
_cell.length_c   1.000
_cell.angle_alpha   90.00
_cell.angle_beta   90.00
_cell.angle_gamma   90.00
#
_symmetry.space_group_name_H-M   'P 1'
#
loop_
_entity.id
_entity.type
_entity.pdbx_description
1 polymer ?
#
loop_
_entity_poly.entity_id
_entity_poly.type
_entity_poly.pdbx_seq_one_letter_code
_entity_poly.pdbx_strand_id
1 'polypeptide(L)' 'MAEHPTSTRRKAFALNLDRTKYGTIAEIGAGQEVARWFFVVGGAAGTVAKTISAYDMEVS' A
#
# COMPACT_ATOMS: atom_id res chain seq x y z
N MET A 1 -3.88 4.50 -27.13
CA MET A 1 -4.36 5.13 -25.88
C MET A 1 -3.22 5.07 -24.88
N ALA A 2 -2.50 6.17 -24.66
CA ALA A 2 -1.48 6.22 -23.62
C ALA A 2 -2.20 6.14 -22.27
N GLU A 3 -1.79 5.21 -21.40
CA GLU A 3 -2.41 5.02 -20.10
C GLU A 3 -2.41 6.34 -19.30
N HIS A 4 -3.60 6.77 -18.88
CA HIS A 4 -3.76 7.90 -17.97
C HIS A 4 -3.04 7.60 -16.65
N PRO A 5 -2.33 8.57 -16.03
CA PRO A 5 -1.75 8.37 -14.71
C PRO A 5 -2.88 8.06 -13.73
N THR A 6 -3.00 6.78 -13.36
CA THR A 6 -3.97 6.34 -12.36
C THR A 6 -3.56 6.94 -11.02
N SER A 7 -4.46 7.73 -10.42
CA SER A 7 -4.21 8.35 -9.12
C SER A 7 -3.87 7.28 -8.07
N THR A 8 -3.10 7.65 -7.03
CA THR A 8 -2.70 6.71 -5.96
C THR A 8 -3.91 6.00 -5.35
N ARG A 9 -5.01 6.72 -5.15
CA ARG A 9 -6.29 6.15 -4.69
C ARG A 9 -6.82 5.09 -5.65
N ARG A 10 -6.81 5.36 -6.96
CA ARG A 10 -7.34 4.43 -7.97
C ARG A 10 -6.49 3.15 -8.07
N LYS A 11 -5.16 3.29 -7.96
CA LYS A 11 -4.24 2.14 -7.91
C LYS A 11 -4.45 1.30 -6.65
N ALA A 12 -4.49 1.93 -5.48
CA ALA A 12 -4.71 1.24 -4.21
C ALA A 12 -6.07 0.52 -4.17
N PHE A 13 -7.13 1.17 -4.69
CA PHE A 13 -8.45 0.56 -4.75
C PHE A 13 -8.50 -0.66 -5.69
N ALA A 14 -7.86 -0.56 -6.85
CA ALA A 14 -7.76 -1.68 -7.79
C ALA A 14 -7.04 -2.88 -7.16
N LEU A 15 -5.93 -2.64 -6.44
CA LEU A 15 -5.21 -3.69 -5.73
C LEU A 15 -6.04 -4.33 -4.61
N ASN A 16 -6.86 -3.56 -3.89
CA ASN A 16 -7.75 -4.09 -2.85
C ASN A 16 -8.89 -4.94 -3.40
N LEU A 17 -9.27 -4.78 -4.67
CA LEU A 17 -10.30 -5.59 -5.30
C LEU A 17 -9.74 -6.89 -5.90
N ASP A 18 -8.43 -6.95 -6.11
CA ASP A 18 -7.76 -8.14 -6.65
C ASP A 18 -7.57 -9.20 -5.56
N ARG A 19 -8.51 -10.15 -5.50
CA ARG A 19 -8.48 -11.27 -4.55
C ARG A 19 -7.33 -12.26 -4.79
N THR A 20 -6.59 -12.14 -5.89
CA THR A 20 -5.38 -12.93 -6.11
C THR A 20 -4.18 -12.37 -5.33
N LYS A 21 -4.32 -11.17 -4.77
CA LYS A 21 -3.29 -10.51 -3.95
C LYS A 21 -3.70 -10.58 -2.49
N TYR A 22 -2.90 -11.27 -1.69
CA TYR A 22 -3.02 -11.26 -0.24
C TYR A 22 -1.62 -11.28 0.37
N GLY A 23 -1.31 -10.34 1.25
CA GLY A 23 0.04 -10.27 1.81
C GLY A 23 0.28 -9.11 2.76
N THR A 24 1.56 -8.82 2.97
CA THR A 24 2.03 -7.78 3.91
C THR A 24 2.60 -6.59 3.14
N ILE A 25 2.30 -5.37 3.60
CA ILE A 25 2.98 -4.15 3.13
C ILE A 25 4.16 -3.88 4.08
N ALA A 26 5.36 -3.74 3.56
CA ALA A 26 6.55 -3.34 4.31
C ALA A 26 7.08 -2.00 3.76
N GLU A 27 7.14 -0.98 4.61
CA GLU A 27 7.60 0.36 4.25
C GLU A 27 8.88 0.68 5.04
N ILE A 28 9.91 1.18 4.34
CA ILE A 28 11.20 1.57 4.94
C ILE A 28 11.44 3.06 4.61
N GLY A 29 11.79 3.86 5.62
CA GLY A 29 12.16 5.27 5.45
C GLY A 29 11.15 6.27 6.03
N ALA A 30 11.45 7.57 5.89
CA ALA A 30 10.86 8.66 6.67
C ALA A 30 9.40 9.04 6.35
N GLY A 31 8.70 8.32 5.46
CA GLY A 31 7.44 8.79 4.88
C GLY A 31 6.33 7.76 4.79
N GLN A 32 6.28 6.75 5.68
CA GLN A 32 5.35 5.60 5.72
C GLN A 32 3.87 5.93 5.47
N GLU A 33 3.50 6.18 4.21
CA GLU A 33 2.18 6.66 3.75
C GLU A 33 1.58 5.72 2.69
N VAL A 34 2.31 4.69 2.24
CA VAL A 34 1.85 3.78 1.20
C VAL A 34 0.71 2.92 1.74
N ALA A 35 0.89 2.26 2.89
CA ALA A 35 -0.14 1.43 3.51
C ALA A 35 -1.43 2.21 3.80
N ARG A 36 -1.30 3.48 4.18
CA ARG A 36 -2.44 4.38 4.44
C ARG A 36 -3.41 4.44 3.26
N TRP A 37 -2.93 4.45 2.03
CA TRP A 37 -3.80 4.49 0.85
C TRP A 37 -4.68 3.25 0.71
N PHE A 38 -4.17 2.07 1.10
CA PHE A 38 -4.93 0.81 1.04
C PHE A 38 -6.06 0.81 2.08
N PHE A 39 -5.86 1.43 3.24
CA PHE A 39 -6.93 1.55 4.24
C PHE A 39 -7.95 2.63 3.89
N VAL A 40 -7.50 3.81 3.42
CA VAL A 40 -8.39 4.95 3.11
C VAL A 40 -9.37 4.63 1.99
N VAL A 41 -8.97 3.86 0.98
CA VAL A 41 -9.83 3.51 -0.16
C VAL A 41 -10.78 2.35 0.11
N GLY A 42 -10.61 1.63 1.22
CA GLY A 42 -11.42 0.46 1.59
C GLY A 42 -11.12 -0.79 0.76
N GLY A 43 -11.65 -1.95 1.20
CA GLY A 43 -11.44 -3.26 0.56
C GLY A 43 -10.16 -4.00 0.99
N ALA A 44 -9.32 -3.41 1.84
CA ALA A 44 -8.06 -3.99 2.28
C ALA A 44 -8.19 -5.29 3.10
N ALA A 45 -9.34 -5.58 3.70
CA ALA A 45 -9.51 -6.77 4.56
C ALA A 45 -9.29 -8.11 3.81
N GLY A 46 -9.52 -8.12 2.49
CA GLY A 46 -9.31 -9.31 1.65
C GLY A 46 -7.90 -9.43 1.07
N THR A 47 -7.04 -8.43 1.25
CA THR A 47 -5.79 -8.30 0.50
C THR A 47 -4.57 -7.91 1.35
N VAL A 48 -4.78 -7.23 2.48
CA VAL A 48 -3.72 -6.79 3.39
C VAL A 48 -3.82 -7.55 4.70
N ALA A 49 -2.88 -8.47 4.92
CA ALA A 49 -2.75 -9.27 6.14
C ALA A 49 -2.11 -8.48 7.28
N LYS A 50 -1.14 -7.62 6.95
CA LYS A 50 -0.31 -6.87 7.92
C LYS A 50 0.36 -5.69 7.24
N THR A 51 0.69 -4.67 8.02
CA THR A 51 1.54 -3.57 7.60
C THR A 51 2.70 -3.43 8.58
N ILE A 52 3.91 -3.32 8.05
CA ILE A 52 5.16 -3.16 8.81
C ILE A 52 5.85 -1.91 8.29
N SER A 53 6.46 -1.20 9.21
CA SER A 53 7.01 0.11 9.01
C SER A 53 8.33 0.17 9.76
N ALA A 54 9.42 0.34 9.02
CA ALA A 54 10.75 0.50 9.56
C ALA A 54 11.26 1.90 9.25
N TYR A 55 11.95 2.47 10.21
CA TYR A 55 12.74 3.67 10.02
C TYR A 55 14.19 3.23 10.01
N ASP A 56 14.96 3.71 9.03
CA ASP A 56 16.40 3.52 9.05
C ASP A 56 16.94 4.35 10.22
N MET A 57 17.25 3.69 11.33
CA MET A 57 18.09 4.28 12.37
C MET A 57 19.51 3.94 11.96
N GLU A 58 20.23 4.92 11.42
CA GLU A 58 21.68 4.85 11.33
C GLU A 58 22.19 4.56 12.75
N VAL A 59 22.64 3.33 12.99
CA VAL A 59 23.38 2.99 14.21
C VAL A 59 24.77 3.57 14.01
N SER A 60 25.03 4.72 14.65
CA SER A 60 26.40 5.23 14.83
C SER A 60 27.24 4.28 15.68
#